data_AF-A0A821KIJ4-F1
#
_entry.id   AF-A0A821KIJ4-F1
#
_cell.length_a   1.000
_cell.length_b   1.000
_cell.length_c   1.000
_cell.angle_alpha   90.00
_cell.angle_beta   90.00
_cell.angle_gamma   90.00
#
_symmetry.space_group_name_H-M   'P 1'
#
loop_
_entity.id
_entity.type
_entity.pdbx_description
1 polymer ?
#
loop_
_entity_poly.entity_id
_entity_poly.type
_entity_poly.pdbx_seq_one_letter_code
_entity_poly.pdbx_strand_id
1 'polypeptide(L)'
;MFFFIGGDQGLLNSFFSNWRTSDISRHLPFVYNVTANTFYSYVPAVTRFRNDIRVVHFAGALKPWQLTYNPQNENLSGNLDGQQDIQREFLLCWWRIMYERVWPQLSKYNQ
;
A
#
# COMPACT_ATOMS: atom_id res chain seq x y z
N MET A 1 -12.85 -13.38 -25.01
CA MET A 1 -11.61 -12.65 -24.67
C MET A 1 -11.74 -12.04 -23.28
N PHE A 2 -11.54 -12.81 -22.20
CA PHE A 2 -11.46 -12.29 -20.81
C PHE A 2 -10.72 -13.28 -19.90
N PHE A 3 -9.40 -13.38 -20.07
CA PHE A 3 -8.50 -14.11 -19.18
C PHE A 3 -7.37 -13.14 -18.75
N PHE A 4 -7.69 -11.98 -18.19
CA PHE A 4 -6.71 -10.91 -18.09
C PHE A 4 -6.87 -10.07 -16.80
N ILE A 5 -6.48 -10.65 -15.66
CA ILE A 5 -5.34 -10.19 -14.83
C ILE A 5 -4.83 -11.47 -14.14
N GLY A 6 -3.90 -12.17 -14.79
CA GLY A 6 -3.60 -13.62 -14.62
C GLY A 6 -3.02 -14.09 -13.28
N GLY A 7 -3.22 -13.35 -12.19
CA GLY A 7 -2.90 -13.77 -10.84
C GLY A 7 -4.11 -14.34 -10.09
N ASP A 8 -3.95 -14.42 -8.78
CA ASP A 8 -4.99 -14.79 -7.81
C ASP A 8 -6.22 -13.86 -7.88
N GLN A 9 -6.02 -12.55 -8.08
CA GLN A 9 -7.12 -11.58 -8.15
C GLN A 9 -8.12 -11.90 -9.28
N GLY A 10 -7.63 -12.32 -10.46
CA GLY A 10 -8.50 -12.70 -11.58
C GLY A 10 -9.27 -14.00 -11.34
N LEU A 11 -8.60 -14.98 -10.71
CA LEU A 11 -9.20 -16.25 -10.33
C LEU A 11 -10.30 -16.05 -9.28
N LEU A 12 -9.99 -15.30 -8.22
CA LEU A 12 -10.92 -15.02 -7.12
C LEU A 12 -12.12 -14.22 -7.61
N ASN A 13 -11.92 -13.21 -8.46
CA ASN A 13 -13.04 -12.45 -9.03
C ASN A 13 -13.91 -13.29 -9.97
N SER A 14 -13.35 -14.32 -10.62
CA SER A 14 -14.13 -15.25 -11.45
C SER A 14 -14.94 -16.23 -10.60
N PHE A 15 -14.34 -16.73 -9.50
CA PHE A 15 -15.02 -17.62 -8.56
C PHE A 15 -16.11 -16.89 -7.76
N PHE A 16 -15.80 -15.72 -7.22
CA PHE A 16 -16.73 -14.82 -6.52
C PHE A 16 -17.32 -13.77 -7.48
N SER A 17 -17.78 -14.21 -8.64
CA SER A 17 -18.25 -13.35 -9.74
C SER A 17 -19.43 -12.44 -9.37
N ASN A 18 -20.19 -12.80 -8.35
CA ASN A 18 -21.31 -12.03 -7.85
C ASN A 18 -20.92 -10.97 -6.80
N TRP A 19 -19.64 -10.87 -6.38
CA TRP A 19 -19.20 -9.93 -5.33
C TRP A 19 -19.72 -8.51 -5.58
N ARG A 20 -19.55 -7.99 -6.80
CA ARG A 20 -19.93 -6.63 -7.20
C ARG A 20 -21.43 -6.32 -7.11
N THR A 21 -22.30 -7.33 -7.20
CA THR A 21 -23.77 -7.17 -7.28
C THR A 21 -24.51 -7.80 -6.11
N SER A 22 -23.81 -8.50 -5.24
CA SER A 22 -24.37 -9.18 -4.06
C SER A 22 -24.36 -8.25 -2.83
N ASP A 23 -24.68 -8.84 -1.68
CA ASP A 23 -24.76 -8.19 -0.37
C ASP A 23 -23.64 -7.17 -0.11
N ILE A 24 -24.05 -5.94 0.23
CA ILE A 24 -23.15 -4.84 0.57
C ILE A 24 -22.24 -5.17 1.77
N SER A 25 -22.67 -6.06 2.66
CA SER A 25 -21.87 -6.52 3.82
C SER A 25 -20.56 -7.19 3.41
N ARG A 26 -20.47 -7.71 2.17
CA ARG A 26 -19.28 -8.38 1.63
C ARG A 26 -18.33 -7.40 0.93
N HIS A 27 -18.72 -6.14 0.79
CA HIS A 27 -17.88 -5.08 0.24
C HIS A 27 -17.09 -4.43 1.37
N LEU A 28 -15.82 -4.77 1.47
CA LEU A 28 -14.92 -4.09 2.40
C LEU A 28 -14.82 -2.59 2.03
N PRO A 29 -15.02 -1.68 2.98
CA PRO A 29 -14.82 -0.26 2.74
C PRO A 29 -13.40 0.03 2.25
N PHE A 30 -13.27 1.02 1.37
CA PHE A 30 -11.99 1.43 0.77
C PHE A 30 -10.86 1.64 1.78
N VAL A 31 -11.17 2.15 2.98
CA VAL A 31 -10.21 2.43 4.05
C VAL A 31 -9.46 1.18 4.57
N TYR A 32 -9.96 -0.02 4.27
CA TYR A 32 -9.34 -1.30 4.61
C TYR A 32 -8.48 -1.89 3.48
N ASN A 33 -8.40 -1.24 2.32
CA ASN A 33 -7.53 -1.66 1.22
C ASN A 33 -7.18 -0.46 0.32
N VAL A 34 -6.51 0.55 0.89
CA VAL A 34 -6.10 1.75 0.15
C VAL A 34 -4.84 1.44 -0.65
N THR A 35 -4.91 1.51 -1.98
CA THR A 35 -3.73 1.31 -2.82
C THR A 35 -2.91 2.59 -2.92
N ALA A 36 -1.72 2.60 -2.32
CA ALA A 36 -0.79 3.73 -2.32
C ALA A 36 0.10 3.73 -3.58
N ASN A 37 -0.51 3.95 -4.75
CA ASN A 37 0.20 4.09 -6.03
C ASN A 37 -0.36 5.27 -6.82
N THR A 38 0.50 6.15 -7.35
CA THR A 38 0.13 7.37 -8.06
C THR A 38 -0.64 7.17 -9.36
N PHE A 39 -0.58 5.99 -9.97
CA PHE A 39 -1.41 5.65 -11.14
C PHE A 39 -2.82 5.15 -10.77
N TYR A 40 -3.07 4.86 -9.49
CA TYR A 40 -4.35 4.33 -8.97
C TYR A 40 -4.95 5.15 -7.83
N SER A 41 -4.24 6.18 -7.36
CA SER A 41 -4.69 7.01 -6.25
C SER A 41 -5.79 7.95 -6.76
N TYR A 42 -7.04 7.65 -6.41
CA TYR A 42 -8.08 8.67 -6.42
C TYR A 42 -7.81 9.62 -5.25
N VAL A 43 -6.87 10.54 -5.46
CA VAL A 43 -6.37 11.53 -4.49
C VAL A 43 -7.50 12.17 -3.67
N PRO A 44 -8.65 12.57 -4.27
CA PRO A 44 -9.74 13.16 -3.50
C PRO A 44 -10.32 12.22 -2.42
N ALA A 45 -10.43 10.92 -2.68
CA ALA A 45 -10.92 9.96 -1.68
C ALA A 45 -9.89 9.69 -0.59
N VAL A 46 -8.61 9.57 -0.96
CA VAL A 46 -7.55 9.39 0.03
C VAL A 46 -7.48 10.60 0.96
N THR A 47 -7.57 11.82 0.42
CA THR A 47 -7.62 13.04 1.23
C THR A 47 -8.88 13.11 2.09
N ARG A 48 -10.05 12.76 1.55
CA ARG A 48 -11.32 12.80 2.29
C ARG A 48 -11.36 11.80 3.46
N PHE A 49 -10.89 10.58 3.23
CA PHE A 49 -10.92 9.51 4.22
C PHE A 49 -9.59 9.30 4.93
N ARG A 50 -8.64 10.24 4.79
CA ARG A 50 -7.23 10.10 5.26
C ARG A 50 -7.13 9.60 6.69
N ASN A 51 -7.94 10.16 7.59
CA ASN A 51 -7.92 9.84 9.02
C ASN A 51 -8.58 8.50 9.37
N ASP A 52 -9.39 7.96 8.45
CA ASP A 52 -10.10 6.70 8.62
C ASP A 52 -9.34 5.50 8.03
N ILE A 53 -8.25 5.76 7.28
CA ILE A 53 -7.43 4.73 6.64
C ILE A 53 -6.86 3.80 7.71
N ARG A 54 -7.14 2.50 7.55
CA ARG A 54 -6.68 1.44 8.45
C ARG A 54 -5.59 0.58 7.84
N VAL A 55 -5.65 0.35 6.53
CA VAL A 55 -4.71 -0.51 5.81
C VAL A 55 -4.28 0.12 4.49
N VAL A 56 -2.97 0.15 4.27
CA VAL A 56 -2.33 0.64 3.05
C VAL A 56 -1.70 -0.52 2.31
N HIS A 57 -2.00 -0.63 1.02
CA HIS A 57 -1.49 -1.65 0.11
C HIS A 57 -0.53 -1.02 -0.91
N PHE A 58 0.76 -1.36 -0.80
CA PHE A 58 1.78 -0.98 -1.78
C PHE A 58 1.78 -1.93 -2.98
N ALA A 59 0.74 -1.88 -3.80
CA ALA A 59 0.53 -2.81 -4.93
C ALA A 59 1.46 -2.55 -6.12
N GLY A 60 1.98 -1.32 -6.25
CA GLY A 60 2.84 -0.90 -7.38
C GLY A 60 4.17 -1.67 -7.47
N ALA A 61 4.89 -1.45 -8.57
CA ALA A 61 6.19 -2.07 -8.82
C ALA A 61 7.24 -1.66 -7.79
N LEU A 62 7.21 -0.39 -7.38
CA LEU A 62 8.05 0.12 -6.30
C LEU A 62 7.49 -0.32 -4.95
N LYS A 63 8.28 -1.09 -4.21
CA LYS A 63 8.00 -1.52 -2.85
C LYS A 63 8.74 -0.65 -1.84
N PRO A 64 8.22 -0.50 -0.60
CA PRO A 64 8.83 0.37 0.40
C PRO A 64 10.31 0.06 0.67
N TRP A 65 10.66 -1.22 0.73
CA TRP A 65 12.04 -1.71 0.99
C TRP A 65 13.03 -1.46 -0.16
N GLN A 66 12.57 -1.01 -1.34
CA GLN A 66 13.45 -0.63 -2.44
C GLN A 66 13.93 0.83 -2.34
N LEU A 67 13.44 1.57 -1.36
CA LEU A 67 13.86 2.94 -1.07
C LEU A 67 14.94 2.97 0.01
N THR A 68 15.64 4.08 0.12
CA THR A 68 16.58 4.35 1.21
C THR A 68 15.94 5.31 2.19
N TYR A 69 15.98 4.98 3.48
CA TYR A 69 15.45 5.80 4.56
C TYR A 69 16.58 6.37 5.42
N ASN A 70 16.58 7.69 5.61
CA ASN A 70 17.43 8.35 6.58
C ASN A 70 16.63 8.65 7.87
N PRO A 71 16.91 7.95 8.98
CA PRO A 71 16.19 8.15 10.24
C PRO A 71 16.52 9.49 10.92
N GLN A 72 17.61 10.16 10.55
CA GLN A 72 18.04 11.40 11.21
C GLN A 72 17.17 12.61 10.84
N ASN A 73 16.61 12.60 9.63
CA ASN A 73 15.80 13.69 9.09
C ASN A 73 14.48 13.18 8.47
N GLU A 74 14.10 11.94 8.76
CA GLU A 74 12.91 11.26 8.25
C GLU A 74 12.74 11.44 6.74
N ASN A 75 13.81 11.21 5.98
CA ASN A 75 13.81 11.43 4.53
C ASN A 75 13.93 10.11 3.75
N LEU A 76 13.24 10.06 2.61
CA LEU A 76 13.31 8.96 1.64
C LEU A 76 14.05 9.41 0.39
N SER A 77 15.00 8.60 -0.04
CA SER A 77 15.71 8.74 -1.32
C SER A 77 15.60 7.46 -2.15
N GLY A 78 15.76 7.59 -3.48
CA GLY A 78 15.59 6.51 -4.45
C GLY A 78 14.76 6.96 -5.65
N ASN A 79 14.31 6.00 -6.46
CA ASN A 79 13.40 6.27 -7.58
C ASN A 79 11.99 6.58 -7.03
N LEU A 80 11.76 7.86 -6.77
CA LEU A 80 10.48 8.41 -6.29
C LEU A 80 9.70 9.09 -7.43
N ASP A 81 10.02 8.81 -8.69
CA ASP A 81 9.41 9.51 -9.81
C ASP A 81 7.89 9.39 -9.79
N GLY A 82 7.23 10.54 -9.88
CA GLY A 82 5.78 10.63 -9.90
C GLY A 82 5.09 10.24 -8.58
N GLN A 83 5.78 10.25 -7.43
CA GLN A 83 5.17 10.07 -6.11
C GLN A 83 4.42 11.33 -5.63
N GLN A 84 3.18 11.17 -5.19
CA GLN A 84 2.42 12.24 -4.54
C GLN A 84 2.74 12.32 -3.04
N ASP A 85 2.53 13.50 -2.44
CA ASP A 85 2.81 13.77 -1.02
C ASP A 85 2.19 12.73 -0.06
N ILE A 86 0.97 12.26 -0.35
CA ILE A 86 0.28 11.28 0.50
C ILE A 86 0.89 9.88 0.41
N GLN A 87 1.44 9.52 -0.76
CA GLN A 87 2.14 8.24 -0.91
C GLN A 87 3.46 8.27 -0.13
N ARG A 88 4.16 9.41 -0.16
CA ARG A 88 5.38 9.64 0.60
C ARG A 88 5.12 9.53 2.11
N GLU A 89 4.01 10.08 2.60
CA GLU A 89 3.60 9.93 4.00
C GLU A 89 3.44 8.47 4.43
N PHE A 90 2.76 7.64 3.63
CA PHE A 90 2.60 6.23 3.95
C PHE A 90 3.93 5.46 3.91
N LEU A 91 4.81 5.79 2.96
CA LEU A 91 6.15 5.20 2.89
C LEU A 91 7.01 5.57 4.10
N LEU A 92 6.95 6.82 4.56
CA LEU A 92 7.62 7.26 5.78
C LEU A 92 7.09 6.50 7.00
N CYS A 93 5.77 6.34 7.12
CA CYS A 93 5.17 5.57 8.19
C CYS A 93 5.66 4.11 8.19
N TRP A 94 5.71 3.48 7.01
CA TRP A 94 6.25 2.12 6.86
C TRP A 94 7.71 2.03 7.31
N TRP A 95 8.56 2.95 6.85
CA TRP A 95 9.98 2.98 7.20
C TRP A 95 10.22 3.27 8.68
N ARG A 96 9.42 4.15 9.29
CA ARG A 96 9.47 4.39 10.74
C ARG A 96 9.19 3.11 11.52
N ILE A 97 8.12 2.38 11.18
CA ILE A 97 7.81 1.09 11.83
C ILE A 97 8.95 0.08 11.62
N MET A 98 9.46 -0.03 10.39
CA MET A 98 10.55 -0.95 10.08
C MET A 98 11.82 -0.62 10.86
N TYR A 99 12.22 0.65 10.92
CA TYR A 99 13.41 1.08 11.63
C TYR A 99 13.27 0.98 13.16
N GLU A 100 12.12 1.38 13.71
CA GLU A 100 11.91 1.41 15.17
C GLU A 100 11.58 0.03 15.76
N ARG A 101 10.86 -0.81 15.02
CA ARG A 101 10.27 -2.05 15.58
C ARG A 101 10.84 -3.32 15.00
N VAL A 102 11.24 -3.32 13.72
CA VAL A 102 11.69 -4.53 13.03
C VAL A 102 13.22 -4.62 13.00
N TRP A 103 13.89 -3.53 12.63
CA TRP A 103 15.36 -3.47 12.52
C TRP A 103 16.09 -3.86 13.82
N PRO A 104 15.68 -3.40 15.03
CA PRO A 104 16.33 -3.79 16.28
C PRO A 104 16.17 -5.29 16.61
N GLN A 105 15.23 -5.98 15.97
CA GLN A 105 15.06 -7.42 16.11
C GLN A 105 15.93 -8.16 15.11
N LEU A 106 16.00 -7.67 13.86
CA LEU A 106 16.85 -8.25 12.82
C LEU A 106 18.34 -8.11 13.13
N SER A 107 18.77 -6.98 13.68
CA SER A 107 20.17 -6.74 14.04
C SER A 107 20.70 -7.69 15.11
N LYS A 108 19.82 -8.28 15.94
CA LYS A 108 20.17 -9.25 16.97
C LYS A 108 20.53 -10.63 16.41
N TYR A 109 20.11 -10.96 15.19
CA TYR A 109 20.37 -12.25 14.54
C TYR A 109 21.53 -12.19 13.53
N ASN A 110 22.10 -11.00 13.29
CA ASN A 110 23.24 -10.78 12.40
C ASN A 110 24.55 -10.55 13.18
N GLN A 111 24.59 -10.96 14.46
CA GLN A 111 25.81 -11.11 15.29
C GLN A 111 26.04 -12.60 15.54
#